data_AF-A0ABD3WR42-F1
#
_entry.id   AF-A0ABD3WR42-F1
#
_cell.length_a   1.000
_cell.length_b   1.000
_cell.length_c   1.000
_cell.angle_alpha   90.00
_cell.angle_beta   90.00
_cell.angle_gamma   90.00
#
_symmetry.space_group_name_H-M   'P 1'
#
loop_
_entity.id
_entity.type
_entity.pdbx_description
1 polymer ?
#
loop_
_entity_poly.entity_id
_entity_poly.type
_entity_poly.pdbx_seq_one_letter_code
_entity_poly.pdbx_strand_id
1 'polypeptide(L)'
;MQKIARRVAFLLIIPVIFCFVWIINHYSGCGCDSKKLSFVQTTFLRSSFNRTQAQKEKVWNKNNARLVAAVDCKRIVEGQKDEIANATAWMANHSKITIPDAEYLNLTSDCKAYKKVRGFVDFIVTEEEKQFPIAYSILMYQEVEQMERLLSAIYRPQNIYCIHVDLSSPKEVHSAVNAITGCFENVFVVLKKETVVYAGFSRLQADINCMTDLLQKNAEWKYFINLPSQQYPIKTNQEIVKILQIYNGANDIEGVTGNRVVPDRFKYVHKYIPHDKGKATIHRTNVTKSDPPHNITIVKGSAYGIFSRSFVRFVIHDERAQDLLEWCKEVYSPDEYYWAMLNHNPHLGAPGGYAGPPDKKRWLAAFVDWGESCQGKYVRGVCVFGVGDLHNLVGREELFVNKFHLTYQQLALDCMEEWFYNRTFNSEIVDLDF
;
A
#
# COMPACT_ATOMS: atom_id res chain seq x y z
N MET A 1 -68.34 -5.29 26.30
CA MET A 1 -69.15 -4.22 25.65
C MET A 1 -68.37 -3.76 24.41
N GLN A 2 -68.62 -4.31 23.22
CA GLN A 2 -69.51 -3.75 22.16
C GLN A 2 -69.13 -2.30 21.79
N LYS A 3 -68.87 -1.86 20.54
CA LYS A 3 -69.12 -2.27 19.14
C LYS A 3 -68.15 -1.43 18.25
N ILE A 4 -67.45 -1.96 17.22
CA ILE A 4 -67.87 -2.26 15.84
C ILE A 4 -68.13 -1.02 14.92
N ALA A 5 -67.20 -0.88 13.95
CA ALA A 5 -67.32 -0.61 12.50
C ALA A 5 -67.73 0.75 11.89
N ARG A 6 -66.88 1.17 10.93
CA ARG A 6 -67.15 1.45 9.48
C ARG A 6 -65.80 1.27 8.73
N ARG A 7 -65.52 0.19 7.96
CA ARG A 7 -65.86 -0.13 6.54
C ARG A 7 -65.58 1.01 5.54
N VAL A 8 -65.03 0.87 4.32
CA VAL A 8 -64.35 -0.14 3.46
C VAL A 8 -64.02 0.64 2.17
N ALA A 9 -62.80 0.54 1.61
CA ALA A 9 -62.36 0.91 0.25
C ALA A 9 -60.84 1.20 0.31
N PHE A 10 -59.91 0.66 -0.49
CA PHE A 10 -59.96 -0.15 -1.69
C PHE A 10 -58.68 -1.00 -1.69
N LEU A 11 -58.84 -2.29 -1.94
CA LEU A 11 -57.80 -3.27 -2.27
C LEU A 11 -57.18 -2.98 -3.65
N LEU A 12 -56.02 -3.59 -3.91
CA LEU A 12 -55.37 -3.88 -5.22
C LEU A 12 -54.18 -2.97 -5.58
N ILE A 13 -52.95 -3.48 -5.44
CA ILE A 13 -51.84 -3.51 -6.44
C ILE A 13 -50.60 -4.09 -5.73
N ILE A 14 -50.66 -5.39 -5.41
CA ILE A 14 -49.51 -6.30 -5.21
C ILE A 14 -50.08 -7.65 -5.66
N PRO A 15 -50.01 -8.04 -6.96
CA PRO A 15 -48.78 -8.60 -7.53
C PRO A 15 -48.68 -8.49 -9.09
N VAL A 16 -47.81 -7.63 -9.63
CA VAL A 16 -47.58 -7.54 -11.11
C VAL A 16 -46.30 -8.27 -11.57
N ILE A 17 -45.50 -8.81 -10.65
CA ILE A 17 -44.18 -9.36 -10.98
C ILE A 17 -44.18 -10.89 -11.24
N PHE A 18 -45.26 -11.61 -10.92
CA PHE A 18 -45.29 -13.08 -11.05
C PHE A 18 -46.13 -13.67 -12.20
N CYS A 19 -46.68 -12.84 -13.11
CA CYS A 19 -47.43 -13.34 -14.28
C CYS A 19 -46.70 -13.22 -15.64
N PHE A 20 -45.52 -12.60 -15.72
CA PHE A 20 -44.81 -12.45 -17.00
C PHE A 20 -43.99 -13.67 -17.42
N VAL A 21 -43.72 -14.61 -16.51
CA VAL A 21 -42.91 -15.82 -16.81
C VAL A 21 -43.75 -16.99 -17.31
N TRP A 22 -45.09 -16.92 -17.22
CA TRP A 22 -45.97 -18.05 -17.60
C TRP A 22 -46.64 -17.91 -18.99
N ILE A 23 -46.59 -16.74 -19.61
CA ILE A 23 -47.22 -16.50 -20.94
C ILE A 23 -46.24 -16.70 -22.11
N ILE A 24 -44.93 -16.81 -21.86
CA ILE A 24 -43.92 -16.99 -22.93
C ILE A 24 -43.78 -18.48 -23.36
N ASN A 25 -44.27 -19.44 -22.56
CA ASN A 25 -44.11 -20.87 -22.85
C ASN A 25 -45.30 -21.55 -23.58
N HIS A 26 -46.35 -20.83 -23.91
CA HIS A 26 -47.42 -21.36 -24.75
C HIS A 26 -47.96 -20.26 -25.65
N TYR A 27 -47.35 -20.07 -26.83
CA TYR A 27 -48.01 -19.77 -28.10
C TYR A 27 -46.95 -19.75 -29.20
N SER A 28 -46.78 -20.90 -29.85
CA SER A 28 -46.11 -21.01 -31.14
C SER A 28 -47.06 -20.50 -32.22
N GLY A 29 -46.61 -19.55 -33.03
CA GLY A 29 -47.26 -19.22 -34.31
C GLY A 29 -47.87 -17.83 -34.39
N CYS A 30 -47.04 -16.82 -34.65
CA CYS A 30 -47.28 -15.82 -35.69
C CYS A 30 -46.03 -14.96 -35.86
N GLY A 31 -45.47 -14.96 -37.08
CA GLY A 31 -44.26 -14.22 -37.41
C GLY A 31 -44.47 -12.72 -37.29
N CYS A 32 -43.59 -12.05 -36.55
CA CYS A 32 -43.41 -10.62 -36.63
C CYS A 32 -41.91 -10.28 -36.53
N ASP A 33 -41.50 -9.48 -37.51
CA ASP A 33 -40.16 -9.07 -37.94
C ASP A 33 -39.15 -8.72 -36.81
N SER A 34 -38.02 -9.46 -36.76
CA SER A 34 -36.96 -9.35 -35.74
C SER A 34 -36.08 -8.10 -35.86
N LYS A 35 -36.37 -7.18 -36.80
CA LYS A 35 -35.57 -5.97 -37.04
C LYS A 35 -36.03 -4.71 -36.31
N LYS A 36 -37.14 -4.75 -35.55
CA LYS A 36 -37.62 -3.58 -34.76
C LYS A 36 -37.35 -3.65 -33.25
N LEU A 37 -36.96 -4.80 -32.70
CA LEU A 37 -36.56 -4.90 -31.29
C LEU A 37 -35.09 -4.51 -31.04
N SER A 38 -34.21 -4.62 -32.05
CA SER A 38 -32.79 -4.27 -31.90
C SER A 38 -32.54 -2.76 -31.88
N PHE A 39 -33.45 -1.94 -32.44
CA PHE A 39 -33.29 -0.49 -32.55
C PHE A 39 -33.65 0.28 -31.27
N VAL A 40 -34.59 -0.23 -30.47
CA VAL A 40 -34.99 0.42 -29.20
C VAL A 40 -33.99 0.12 -28.08
N GLN A 41 -33.38 -1.07 -28.05
CA GLN A 41 -32.32 -1.40 -27.09
C GLN A 41 -31.00 -0.65 -27.38
N THR A 42 -30.61 -0.49 -28.65
CA THR A 42 -29.39 0.26 -28.99
C THR A 42 -29.52 1.75 -28.73
N THR A 43 -30.71 2.34 -28.90
CA THR A 43 -30.91 3.78 -28.67
C THR A 43 -30.97 4.13 -27.18
N PHE A 44 -31.58 3.27 -26.33
CA PHE A 44 -31.60 3.48 -24.88
C PHE A 44 -30.20 3.31 -24.27
N LEU A 45 -29.43 2.29 -24.70
CA LEU A 45 -28.05 2.07 -24.28
C LEU A 45 -27.10 3.18 -24.77
N ARG A 46 -27.26 3.72 -25.99
CA ARG A 46 -26.47 4.88 -26.44
C ARG A 46 -26.78 6.16 -25.65
N SER A 47 -28.04 6.36 -25.25
CA SER A 47 -28.43 7.54 -24.47
C SER A 47 -27.95 7.49 -23.02
N SER A 48 -27.90 6.29 -22.41
CA SER A 48 -27.34 6.09 -21.08
C SER A 48 -25.81 6.15 -21.09
N PHE A 49 -25.17 5.64 -22.15
CA PHE A 49 -23.71 5.66 -22.32
C PHE A 49 -23.18 7.10 -22.58
N ASN A 50 -23.89 7.89 -23.39
CA ASN A 50 -23.53 9.30 -23.63
C ASN A 50 -23.84 10.21 -22.43
N ARG A 51 -24.81 9.87 -21.57
CA ARG A 51 -25.01 10.58 -20.29
C ARG A 51 -23.89 10.30 -19.30
N THR A 52 -23.38 9.07 -19.25
CA THR A 52 -22.24 8.72 -18.39
C THR A 52 -20.92 9.32 -18.85
N GLN A 53 -20.74 9.59 -20.15
CA GLN A 53 -19.52 10.25 -20.65
C GLN A 53 -19.53 11.77 -20.42
N ALA A 54 -20.69 12.43 -20.60
CA ALA A 54 -20.86 13.85 -20.29
C ALA A 54 -20.89 14.16 -18.77
N GLN A 55 -21.15 13.15 -17.92
CA GLN A 55 -20.99 13.23 -16.46
C GLN A 55 -19.55 12.92 -15.99
N LYS A 56 -18.75 12.21 -16.80
CA LYS A 56 -17.31 11.99 -16.56
C LYS A 56 -16.44 13.22 -16.88
N GLU A 57 -16.95 14.20 -17.61
CA GLU A 57 -16.25 15.47 -17.91
C GLU A 57 -16.60 16.62 -16.94
N LYS A 58 -17.29 16.35 -15.83
CA LYS A 58 -17.74 17.38 -14.87
C LYS A 58 -17.37 17.07 -13.42
N VAL A 59 -16.11 16.74 -13.15
CA VAL A 59 -15.52 16.81 -11.80
C VAL A 59 -14.10 17.38 -11.90
N TRP A 60 -14.01 18.67 -12.22
CA TRP A 60 -12.77 19.45 -12.05
C TRP A 60 -13.06 20.85 -11.50
N ASN A 61 -13.96 20.97 -10.53
CA ASN A 61 -14.19 22.28 -9.92
C ASN A 61 -14.87 22.21 -8.57
N LYS A 62 -14.05 22.28 -7.51
CA LYS A 62 -14.39 23.12 -6.36
C LYS A 62 -13.23 23.72 -5.57
N ASN A 63 -11.97 23.39 -5.88
CA ASN A 63 -10.78 24.17 -5.51
C ASN A 63 -9.72 24.02 -6.62
N ASN A 64 -9.76 24.91 -7.61
CA ASN A 64 -8.98 24.83 -8.86
C ASN A 64 -7.50 25.21 -8.71
N ALA A 65 -6.94 25.15 -7.50
CA ALA A 65 -5.53 25.44 -7.26
C ALA A 65 -4.73 24.15 -7.40
N ARG A 66 -3.84 24.09 -8.39
CA ARG A 66 -2.83 23.03 -8.47
C ARG A 66 -2.00 23.05 -7.18
N LEU A 67 -1.74 21.88 -6.61
CA LEU A 67 -0.80 21.74 -5.49
C LEU A 67 0.63 22.01 -5.97
N VAL A 68 0.91 21.65 -7.22
CA VAL A 68 2.17 21.91 -7.91
C VAL A 68 1.98 23.01 -8.95
N ALA A 69 2.49 24.20 -8.64
CA ALA A 69 2.40 25.35 -9.54
C ALA A 69 3.45 25.34 -10.66
N ALA A 70 4.55 24.61 -10.49
CA ALA A 70 5.71 24.66 -11.39
C ALA A 70 5.46 24.02 -12.76
N VAL A 71 4.59 23.00 -12.82
CA VAL A 71 4.34 22.17 -14.01
C VAL A 71 2.88 21.72 -14.06
N ASP A 72 2.47 21.11 -15.17
CA ASP A 72 1.18 20.43 -15.26
C ASP A 72 1.32 18.94 -14.92
N CYS A 73 1.10 18.58 -13.65
CA CYS A 73 1.23 17.20 -13.19
C CYS A 73 0.28 16.22 -13.91
N LYS A 74 -0.90 16.68 -14.33
CA LYS A 74 -1.82 15.84 -15.11
C LYS A 74 -1.19 15.45 -16.44
N ARG A 75 -0.60 16.40 -17.16
CA ARG A 75 0.07 16.13 -18.44
C ARG A 75 1.28 15.20 -18.29
N ILE A 76 2.03 15.32 -17.18
CA ILE A 76 3.15 14.41 -16.86
C ILE A 76 2.63 12.99 -16.62
N VAL A 77 1.58 12.84 -15.81
CA VAL A 77 0.95 11.55 -15.51
C VAL A 77 0.30 10.92 -16.74
N GLU A 78 -0.18 11.72 -17.69
CA GLU A 78 -0.67 11.25 -19.00
C GLU A 78 0.48 10.89 -19.99
N GLY A 79 1.74 11.09 -19.61
CA GLY A 79 2.89 10.75 -20.45
C GLY A 79 3.20 11.77 -21.55
N GLN A 80 2.73 13.02 -21.42
CA GLN A 80 3.00 14.07 -22.42
C GLN A 80 4.48 14.45 -22.41
N LYS A 81 5.18 14.09 -23.49
CA LYS A 81 6.65 14.19 -23.59
C LYS A 81 7.16 15.62 -23.46
N ASP A 82 6.43 16.61 -23.94
CA ASP A 82 6.81 18.02 -23.86
C ASP A 82 6.73 18.55 -22.42
N GLU A 83 5.71 18.17 -21.65
CA GLU A 83 5.62 18.55 -20.23
C GLU A 83 6.68 17.82 -19.38
N ILE A 84 6.97 16.54 -19.67
CA ILE A 84 8.05 15.79 -19.01
C ILE A 84 9.41 16.45 -19.26
N ALA A 85 9.67 16.88 -20.51
CA ALA A 85 10.88 17.61 -20.85
C ALA A 85 10.95 18.98 -20.17
N ASN A 86 9.82 19.71 -20.12
CA ASN A 86 9.70 20.98 -19.40
C ASN A 86 10.00 20.81 -17.91
N ALA A 87 9.42 19.81 -17.25
CA ALA A 87 9.65 19.49 -15.84
C ALA A 87 11.13 19.17 -15.57
N THR A 88 11.76 18.39 -16.46
CA THR A 88 13.19 18.06 -16.36
C THR A 88 14.06 19.30 -16.47
N ALA A 89 13.78 20.19 -17.44
CA ALA A 89 14.49 21.45 -17.62
C ALA A 89 14.28 22.41 -16.43
N TRP A 90 13.06 22.45 -15.87
CA TRP A 90 12.75 23.26 -14.70
C TRP A 90 13.57 22.81 -13.48
N MET A 91 13.61 21.51 -13.20
CA MET A 91 14.36 20.95 -12.07
C MET A 91 15.89 21.10 -12.21
N ALA A 92 16.41 21.22 -13.43
CA ALA A 92 17.83 21.50 -13.66
C ALA A 92 18.25 22.87 -13.09
N ASN A 93 17.31 23.82 -12.96
CA ASN A 93 17.54 25.16 -12.44
C ASN A 93 16.94 25.40 -11.05
N HIS A 94 16.18 24.44 -10.50
CA HIS A 94 15.44 24.59 -9.24
C HIS A 94 15.65 23.37 -8.34
N SER A 95 16.64 23.47 -7.45
CA SER A 95 16.91 22.44 -6.44
C SER A 95 15.77 22.32 -5.42
N LYS A 96 15.56 21.11 -4.90
CA LYS A 96 14.60 20.87 -3.81
C LYS A 96 15.05 21.62 -2.57
N ILE A 97 14.16 22.46 -2.05
CA ILE A 97 14.28 23.00 -0.70
C ILE A 97 13.52 22.04 0.21
N THR A 98 14.26 21.34 1.07
CA THR A 98 13.69 20.41 2.07
C THR A 98 13.43 21.14 3.38
N ILE A 99 12.45 20.68 4.14
CA ILE A 99 12.24 21.10 5.52
C ILE A 99 13.35 20.48 6.38
N PRO A 100 14.20 21.30 7.05
CA PRO A 100 15.19 20.78 7.98
C PRO A 100 14.51 20.01 9.12
N ASP A 101 15.07 18.87 9.53
CA ASP A 101 14.47 18.01 10.56
C ASP A 101 14.16 18.78 11.86
N ALA A 102 15.03 19.71 12.27
CA ALA A 102 14.82 20.52 13.46
C ALA A 102 13.59 21.45 13.40
N GLU A 103 13.14 21.83 12.19
CA GLU A 103 11.99 22.72 12.01
C GLU A 103 10.67 22.05 12.40
N TYR A 104 10.60 20.71 12.38
CA TYR A 104 9.42 19.96 12.81
C TYR A 104 9.04 20.22 14.26
N LEU A 105 9.99 20.56 15.13
CA LEU A 105 9.69 20.95 16.53
C LEU A 105 8.82 22.21 16.58
N ASN A 106 9.07 23.17 15.69
CA ASN A 106 8.28 24.39 15.61
C ASN A 106 6.96 24.14 14.85
N LEU A 107 7.01 23.40 13.74
CA LEU A 107 5.82 23.09 12.94
C LEU A 107 4.75 22.36 13.75
N THR A 108 5.15 21.47 14.66
CA THR A 108 4.26 20.64 15.49
C THR A 108 3.87 21.30 16.82
N SER A 109 4.34 22.52 17.09
CA SER A 109 3.98 23.26 18.32
C SER A 109 2.47 23.56 18.40
N ASP A 110 1.81 23.73 17.25
CA ASP A 110 0.36 23.72 17.11
C ASP A 110 -0.04 22.52 16.24
N CYS A 111 -0.36 21.40 16.88
CA CYS A 111 -0.76 20.18 16.19
C CYS A 111 -2.01 20.35 15.30
N LYS A 112 -2.91 21.28 15.62
CA LYS A 112 -4.11 21.52 14.78
C LYS A 112 -3.71 22.24 13.50
N ALA A 113 -2.88 23.28 13.61
CA ALA A 113 -2.34 23.99 12.44
C ALA A 113 -1.45 23.07 11.60
N TYR A 114 -0.55 22.33 12.24
CA TYR A 114 0.31 21.33 11.62
C TYR A 114 -0.49 20.33 10.77
N LYS A 115 -1.47 19.65 11.38
CA LYS A 115 -2.30 18.67 10.67
C LYS A 115 -3.03 19.27 9.48
N LYS A 116 -3.52 20.50 9.62
CA LYS A 116 -4.22 21.20 8.53
C LYS A 116 -3.27 21.57 7.39
N VAL A 117 -2.11 22.14 7.70
CA VAL A 117 -1.15 22.62 6.68
C VAL A 117 -0.45 21.47 5.98
N ARG A 118 -0.23 20.35 6.67
CA ARG A 118 0.51 19.18 6.15
C ARG A 118 -0.38 18.07 5.58
N GLY A 119 -1.68 18.33 5.39
CA GLY A 119 -2.59 17.44 4.65
C GLY A 119 -3.18 16.27 5.44
N PHE A 120 -3.14 16.30 6.78
CA PHE A 120 -3.65 15.22 7.64
C PHE A 120 -5.16 15.28 7.93
N VAL A 121 -5.90 16.18 7.26
CA VAL A 121 -7.34 16.39 7.49
C VAL A 121 -8.16 16.44 6.20
N ASP A 122 -7.50 16.39 5.04
CA ASP A 122 -8.12 16.64 3.73
C ASP A 122 -8.53 15.31 3.05
N PHE A 123 -9.39 14.54 3.73
CA PHE A 123 -9.94 13.30 3.21
C PHE A 123 -11.31 13.00 3.80
N ILE A 124 -12.10 12.20 3.07
CA ILE A 124 -13.37 11.66 3.54
C ILE A 124 -13.11 10.23 4.03
N VAL A 125 -13.66 9.88 5.20
CA VAL A 125 -13.60 8.50 5.72
C VAL A 125 -14.99 7.89 5.63
N THR A 126 -15.13 6.87 4.79
CA THR A 126 -16.37 6.10 4.65
C THR A 126 -16.62 5.20 5.86
N GLU A 127 -17.87 4.78 6.09
CA GLU A 127 -18.17 3.80 7.15
C GLU A 127 -17.48 2.45 6.92
N GLU A 128 -17.31 2.05 5.65
CA GLU A 128 -16.54 0.87 5.26
C GLU A 128 -15.08 0.96 5.75
N GLU A 129 -14.43 2.09 5.53
CA GLU A 129 -13.06 2.32 6.01
C GLU A 129 -12.98 2.38 7.54
N LYS A 130 -13.97 2.96 8.22
CA LYS A 130 -14.01 2.99 9.70
C LYS A 130 -14.07 1.60 10.31
N GLN A 131 -14.80 0.69 9.67
CA GLN A 131 -14.98 -0.69 10.13
C GLN A 131 -13.83 -1.63 9.73
N PHE A 132 -12.91 -1.17 8.90
CA PHE A 132 -11.76 -1.94 8.44
C PHE A 132 -10.42 -1.25 8.74
N PRO A 133 -10.00 -1.12 10.02
CA PRO A 133 -8.74 -0.49 10.36
C PRO A 133 -7.53 -1.28 9.83
N ILE A 134 -6.51 -0.56 9.36
CA ILE A 134 -5.25 -1.11 8.87
C ILE A 134 -4.12 -0.65 9.78
N ALA A 135 -3.17 -1.54 10.05
CA ALA A 135 -1.93 -1.24 10.73
C ALA A 135 -0.79 -1.07 9.74
N TYR A 136 0.05 -0.06 9.94
CA TYR A 136 1.23 0.21 9.13
C TYR A 136 2.50 0.19 9.98
N SER A 137 3.58 -0.36 9.42
CA SER A 137 4.96 -0.09 9.86
C SER A 137 5.62 0.81 8.84
N ILE A 138 6.21 1.93 9.29
CA ILE A 138 7.06 2.78 8.45
C ILE A 138 8.48 2.72 8.99
N LEU A 139 9.38 2.10 8.22
CA LEU A 139 10.80 2.05 8.52
C LEU A 139 11.52 3.24 7.87
N MET A 140 12.25 4.01 8.67
CA MET A 140 13.03 5.15 8.19
C MET A 140 14.37 5.30 8.92
N TYR A 141 15.30 6.02 8.29
CA TYR A 141 16.60 6.37 8.89
C TYR A 141 17.04 7.82 8.59
N GLN A 142 16.41 8.51 7.63
CA GLN A 142 16.70 9.89 7.24
C GLN A 142 15.51 10.50 6.50
N GLU A 143 15.62 11.77 6.10
CA GLU A 143 14.64 12.48 5.25
C GLU A 143 13.23 12.50 5.89
N VAL A 144 13.08 13.18 7.04
CA VAL A 144 11.83 13.23 7.80
C VAL A 144 10.66 13.75 6.95
N GLU A 145 10.90 14.73 6.09
CA GLU A 145 9.88 15.23 5.15
C GLU A 145 9.35 14.13 4.23
N GLN A 146 10.18 13.21 3.76
CA GLN A 146 9.70 12.13 2.90
C GLN A 146 8.84 11.13 3.68
N MET A 147 9.22 10.82 4.92
CA MET A 147 8.40 9.98 5.80
C MET A 147 7.06 10.65 6.13
N GLU A 148 7.06 11.95 6.45
CA GLU A 148 5.84 12.71 6.73
C GLU A 148 4.90 12.73 5.52
N ARG A 149 5.45 12.92 4.32
CA ARG A 149 4.70 12.89 3.05
C ARG A 149 4.02 11.54 2.81
N LEU A 150 4.74 10.44 3.01
CA LEU A 150 4.15 9.09 2.99
C LEU A 150 3.05 8.97 4.05
N LEU A 151 3.34 9.35 5.30
CA LEU A 151 2.39 9.25 6.40
C LEU A 151 1.11 10.03 6.09
N SER A 152 1.21 11.27 5.59
CA SER A 152 0.07 12.11 5.20
C SER A 152 -0.79 11.43 4.14
N ALA A 153 -0.16 10.83 3.11
CA ALA A 153 -0.87 10.12 2.05
C ALA A 153 -1.71 8.93 2.58
N ILE A 154 -1.15 8.15 3.51
CA ILE A 154 -1.80 6.94 4.03
C ILE A 154 -2.59 7.16 5.33
N TYR A 155 -2.51 8.34 5.94
CA TYR A 155 -3.08 8.59 7.27
C TYR A 155 -4.61 8.56 7.26
N ARG A 156 -5.19 7.80 8.19
CA ARG A 156 -6.60 7.82 8.54
C ARG A 156 -6.76 7.65 10.05
N PRO A 157 -7.74 8.32 10.67
CA PRO A 157 -7.88 8.33 12.14
C PRO A 157 -8.19 6.96 12.75
N GLN A 158 -8.83 6.05 12.01
CA GLN A 158 -9.14 4.70 12.48
C GLN A 158 -7.96 3.72 12.34
N ASN A 159 -7.03 3.98 11.42
CA ASN A 159 -5.85 3.15 11.20
C ASN A 159 -4.83 3.35 12.34
N ILE A 160 -3.77 2.54 12.36
CA ILE A 160 -2.71 2.64 13.37
C ILE A 160 -1.32 2.54 12.73
N TYR A 161 -0.37 3.35 13.19
CA TYR A 161 0.92 3.55 12.53
C TYR A 161 2.07 3.41 13.54
N CYS A 162 2.95 2.44 13.29
CA CYS A 162 4.19 2.28 14.02
C CYS A 162 5.34 2.82 13.16
N ILE A 163 6.11 3.76 13.71
CA ILE A 163 7.29 4.32 13.06
C ILE A 163 8.54 3.71 13.69
N HIS A 164 9.31 2.97 12.89
CA HIS A 164 10.63 2.51 13.28
C HIS A 164 11.67 3.48 12.73
N VAL A 165 12.23 4.31 13.61
CA VAL A 165 13.41 5.14 13.30
C VAL A 165 14.65 4.33 13.65
N ASP A 166 15.55 4.13 12.67
CA ASP A 166 16.85 3.50 12.89
C ASP A 166 17.56 4.15 14.09
N LEU A 167 18.04 3.33 15.02
CA LEU A 167 18.69 3.83 16.24
C LEU A 167 19.98 4.62 15.95
N SER A 168 20.61 4.41 14.80
CA SER A 168 21.81 5.12 14.36
C SER A 168 21.54 6.47 13.69
N SER A 169 20.27 6.85 13.50
CA SER A 169 19.89 8.14 12.93
C SER A 169 20.33 9.31 13.83
N PRO A 170 20.58 10.50 13.24
CA PRO A 170 20.86 11.71 14.01
C PRO A 170 19.77 12.02 15.04
N LYS A 171 20.15 12.66 16.15
CA LYS A 171 19.23 13.04 17.23
C LYS A 171 18.09 13.93 16.72
N GLU A 172 18.38 14.76 15.72
CA GLU A 172 17.45 15.67 15.07
C GLU A 172 16.33 14.90 14.38
N VAL A 173 16.66 13.79 13.68
CA VAL A 173 15.67 12.90 13.07
C VAL A 173 14.75 12.30 14.14
N HIS A 174 15.32 11.75 15.21
CA HIS A 174 14.52 11.21 16.32
C HIS A 174 13.61 12.26 16.95
N SER A 175 14.12 13.47 17.17
CA SER A 175 13.37 14.57 17.79
C SER A 175 12.22 15.02 16.89
N ALA A 176 12.47 15.15 15.58
CA ALA A 176 11.47 15.51 14.59
C ALA A 176 10.34 14.47 14.52
N VAL A 177 10.69 13.17 14.43
CA VAL A 177 9.68 12.09 14.38
C VAL A 177 8.87 12.02 15.68
N ASN A 178 9.51 12.17 16.84
CA ASN A 178 8.79 12.24 18.11
C ASN A 178 7.82 13.44 18.16
N ALA A 179 8.22 14.59 17.62
CA ALA A 179 7.37 15.77 17.55
C ALA A 179 6.16 15.55 16.64
N ILE A 180 6.37 14.97 15.44
CA ILE A 180 5.31 14.60 14.51
C ILE A 180 4.34 13.60 15.16
N THR A 181 4.86 12.49 15.68
CA THR A 181 4.01 11.44 16.28
C THR A 181 3.26 11.94 17.51
N GLY A 182 3.83 12.85 18.29
CA GLY A 182 3.16 13.50 19.42
C GLY A 182 1.88 14.26 19.06
N CYS A 183 1.68 14.61 17.78
CA CYS A 183 0.44 15.20 17.32
C CYS A 183 -0.70 14.19 17.10
N PHE A 184 -0.46 12.87 17.13
CA PHE A 184 -1.47 11.86 16.77
C PHE A 184 -1.64 10.83 17.88
N GLU A 185 -2.88 10.37 18.11
CA GLU A 185 -3.17 9.33 19.10
C GLU A 185 -2.85 7.92 18.56
N ASN A 186 -2.93 7.76 17.24
CA ASN A 186 -2.81 6.49 16.52
C ASN A 186 -1.48 6.34 15.74
N VAL A 187 -0.53 7.26 15.92
CA VAL A 187 0.83 7.17 15.36
C VAL A 187 1.82 7.17 16.53
N PHE A 188 2.74 6.21 16.54
CA PHE A 188 3.73 6.12 17.61
C PHE A 188 5.07 5.62 17.09
N VAL A 189 6.15 5.98 17.80
CA VAL A 189 7.47 5.41 17.56
C VAL A 189 7.59 4.08 18.30
N VAL A 190 8.13 3.06 17.63
CA VAL A 190 8.38 1.73 18.19
C VAL A 190 9.14 1.80 19.53
N LEU A 191 8.75 0.92 20.46
CA LEU A 191 9.37 0.80 21.78
C LEU A 191 10.82 0.34 21.68
N LYS A 192 11.06 -0.73 20.91
CA LYS A 192 12.39 -1.28 20.67
C LYS A 192 12.88 -0.89 19.27
N LYS A 193 13.88 -0.02 19.22
CA LYS A 193 14.56 0.39 17.98
C LYS A 193 15.76 -0.50 17.71
N GLU A 194 15.95 -0.84 16.45
CA GLU A 194 17.13 -1.56 15.97
C GLU A 194 18.10 -0.60 15.26
N THR A 195 19.40 -0.88 15.35
CA THR A 195 20.39 -0.32 14.43
C THR A 195 20.34 -1.13 13.14
N VAL A 196 19.74 -0.58 12.08
CA VAL A 196 19.47 -1.35 10.87
C VAL A 196 20.73 -1.46 10.02
N VAL A 197 21.11 -2.70 9.75
CA VAL A 197 22.27 -3.02 8.91
C VAL A 197 21.75 -3.56 7.59
N TYR A 198 22.25 -3.01 6.49
CA TYR A 198 21.86 -3.45 5.15
C TYR A 198 22.11 -4.96 4.99
N ALA A 199 21.10 -5.68 4.46
CA ALA A 199 21.08 -7.14 4.33
C ALA A 199 21.21 -7.91 5.66
N GLY A 200 21.13 -7.23 6.80
CA GLY A 200 21.19 -7.83 8.12
C GLY A 200 19.82 -8.19 8.67
N PHE A 201 19.81 -9.11 9.63
CA PHE A 201 18.64 -9.47 10.42
C PHE A 201 17.94 -8.28 11.08
N SER A 202 18.65 -7.22 11.46
CA SER A 202 18.03 -6.06 12.11
C SER A 202 16.98 -5.36 11.24
N ARG A 203 17.05 -5.47 9.91
CA ARG A 203 15.99 -5.00 9.00
C ARG A 203 14.68 -5.77 9.22
N LEU A 204 14.76 -7.09 9.31
CA LEU A 204 13.62 -7.96 9.60
C LEU A 204 13.07 -7.71 11.01
N GLN A 205 13.98 -7.61 11.99
CA GLN A 205 13.62 -7.37 13.38
C GLN A 205 12.89 -6.04 13.59
N ALA A 206 13.21 -5.00 12.82
CA ALA A 206 12.52 -3.71 12.89
C ALA A 206 11.01 -3.83 12.63
N ASP A 207 10.60 -4.62 11.63
CA ASP A 207 9.18 -4.87 11.36
C ASP A 207 8.54 -5.73 12.45
N ILE A 208 9.25 -6.72 12.97
CA ILE A 208 8.77 -7.59 14.06
C ILE A 208 8.54 -6.80 15.35
N ASN A 209 9.39 -5.81 15.65
CA ASN A 209 9.19 -4.92 16.79
C ASN A 209 7.91 -4.10 16.61
N CYS A 210 7.65 -3.55 15.43
CA CYS A 210 6.38 -2.87 15.15
C CYS A 210 5.17 -3.82 15.22
N MET A 211 5.26 -5.03 14.66
CA MET A 211 4.22 -6.05 14.77
C MET A 211 3.89 -6.36 16.24
N THR A 212 4.92 -6.49 17.08
CA THR A 212 4.79 -6.76 18.51
C THR A 212 4.03 -5.64 19.21
N ASP A 213 4.47 -4.39 19.04
CA ASP A 213 3.82 -3.23 19.67
C ASP A 213 2.38 -3.06 19.19
N LEU A 214 2.12 -3.23 17.88
CA LEU A 214 0.79 -3.11 17.27
C LEU A 214 -0.20 -4.17 17.78
N LEU A 215 0.26 -5.39 18.11
CA LEU A 215 -0.58 -6.41 18.73
C LEU A 215 -0.96 -6.08 20.18
N GLN A 216 -0.10 -5.33 20.89
CA GLN A 216 -0.36 -4.91 22.27
C GLN A 216 -1.29 -3.70 22.36
N LYS A 217 -1.42 -2.91 21.28
CA LYS A 217 -2.36 -1.79 21.22
C LYS A 217 -3.79 -2.30 21.14
N ASN A 218 -4.70 -1.63 21.85
CA ASN A 218 -6.14 -1.94 21.85
C ASN A 218 -6.82 -1.46 20.56
N ALA A 219 -6.38 -2.00 19.42
CA ALA A 219 -6.89 -1.69 18.09
C ALA A 219 -7.23 -2.99 17.35
N GLU A 220 -8.45 -3.07 16.80
CA GLU A 220 -8.94 -4.24 16.07
C GLU A 220 -8.63 -4.21 14.57
N TRP A 221 -7.41 -3.77 14.24
CA TRP A 221 -6.93 -3.73 12.87
C TRP A 221 -6.97 -5.11 12.20
N LYS A 222 -7.13 -5.14 10.88
CA LYS A 222 -7.37 -6.38 10.11
C LYS A 222 -6.11 -6.89 9.43
N TYR A 223 -5.30 -5.96 8.94
CA TYR A 223 -4.08 -6.22 8.19
C TYR A 223 -2.95 -5.32 8.67
N PHE A 224 -1.73 -5.83 8.56
CA PHE A 224 -0.48 -5.11 8.74
C PHE A 224 0.21 -4.96 7.38
N ILE A 225 0.72 -3.76 7.09
CA ILE A 225 1.46 -3.45 5.86
C ILE A 225 2.77 -2.78 6.26
N ASN A 226 3.92 -3.31 5.79
CA ASN A 226 5.22 -2.72 6.08
C ASN A 226 5.76 -1.93 4.90
N LEU A 227 6.24 -0.73 5.17
CA LEU A 227 6.70 0.23 4.18
C LEU A 227 8.06 0.82 4.61
N PRO A 228 9.06 0.93 3.72
CA PRO A 228 10.13 1.89 3.91
C PRO A 228 9.58 3.31 3.62
N SER A 229 10.18 4.35 4.21
CA SER A 229 9.77 5.75 3.95
C SER A 229 9.89 6.22 2.50
N GLN A 230 10.57 5.44 1.65
CA GLN A 230 10.80 5.74 0.23
C GLN A 230 9.74 5.19 -0.72
N GLN A 231 8.78 4.40 -0.20
CA GLN A 231 7.61 3.97 -0.96
C GLN A 231 6.53 5.06 -0.98
N TYR A 232 5.63 4.96 -1.96
CA TYR A 232 4.45 5.83 -2.04
C TYR A 232 3.22 5.03 -2.49
N PRO A 233 2.02 5.31 -1.94
CA PRO A 233 0.80 4.62 -2.34
C PRO A 233 0.36 5.02 -3.75
N ILE A 234 -0.21 4.07 -4.47
CA ILE A 234 -0.94 4.28 -5.74
C ILE A 234 -2.38 3.76 -5.68
N LYS A 235 -2.83 3.36 -4.48
CA LYS A 235 -4.21 3.05 -4.15
C LYS A 235 -4.62 3.88 -2.93
N THR A 236 -5.78 4.51 -2.99
CA THR A 236 -6.38 5.24 -1.86
C THR A 236 -6.71 4.30 -0.71
N ASN A 237 -6.89 4.82 0.50
CA ASN A 237 -7.25 3.98 1.65
C ASN A 237 -8.54 3.17 1.40
N GLN A 238 -9.54 3.75 0.73
CA GLN A 238 -10.77 3.04 0.37
C GLN A 238 -10.52 1.87 -0.59
N GLU A 239 -9.68 2.06 -1.62
CA GLU A 239 -9.31 0.98 -2.53
C GLU A 239 -8.54 -0.12 -1.82
N ILE A 240 -7.58 0.25 -0.95
CA ILE A 240 -6.84 -0.72 -0.13
C ILE A 240 -7.83 -1.51 0.74
N VAL A 241 -8.76 -0.86 1.43
CA VAL A 241 -9.77 -1.56 2.24
C VAL A 241 -10.57 -2.57 1.41
N LYS A 242 -11.05 -2.20 0.22
CA LYS A 242 -11.78 -3.11 -0.66
C LYS A 242 -10.94 -4.31 -1.11
N ILE A 243 -9.69 -4.07 -1.52
CA ILE A 243 -8.76 -5.15 -1.91
C ILE A 243 -8.51 -6.10 -0.73
N LEU A 244 -8.30 -5.57 0.47
CA LEU A 244 -8.06 -6.38 1.67
C LEU A 244 -9.30 -7.15 2.13
N GLN A 245 -10.50 -6.62 1.91
CA GLN A 245 -11.74 -7.37 2.12
C GLN A 245 -11.86 -8.55 1.14
N ILE A 246 -11.46 -8.37 -0.13
CA ILE A 246 -11.40 -9.46 -1.12
C ILE A 246 -10.37 -10.52 -0.69
N TYR A 247 -9.23 -10.10 -0.13
CA TYR A 247 -8.24 -11.04 0.41
C TYR A 247 -8.81 -11.89 1.56
N ASN A 248 -9.80 -11.40 2.30
CA ASN A 248 -10.58 -12.18 3.28
C ASN A 248 -9.72 -13.04 4.23
N GLY A 249 -8.65 -12.47 4.78
CA GLY A 249 -7.70 -13.14 5.68
C GLY A 249 -6.48 -13.77 5.01
N ALA A 250 -6.44 -13.85 3.67
CA ALA A 250 -5.24 -14.25 2.92
C ALA A 250 -4.16 -13.17 3.02
N ASN A 251 -2.89 -13.60 3.03
CA ASN A 251 -1.74 -12.70 2.98
C ASN A 251 -1.34 -12.42 1.53
N ASP A 252 -0.69 -11.27 1.31
CA ASP A 252 -0.04 -10.95 0.04
C ASP A 252 1.47 -10.81 0.22
N ILE A 253 2.14 -11.96 0.15
CA ILE A 253 3.58 -12.13 0.32
C ILE A 253 4.13 -12.81 -0.93
N GLU A 254 5.16 -12.22 -1.53
CA GLU A 254 5.83 -12.77 -2.71
C GLU A 254 6.42 -14.17 -2.41
N GLY A 255 6.37 -15.06 -3.40
CA GLY A 255 7.01 -16.35 -3.32
C GLY A 255 7.68 -16.72 -4.64
N VAL A 256 8.96 -17.07 -4.58
CA VAL A 256 9.75 -17.47 -5.74
C VAL A 256 10.64 -18.66 -5.38
N THR A 257 10.73 -19.63 -6.29
CA THR A 257 11.56 -20.83 -6.12
C THR A 257 12.54 -21.01 -7.28
N GLY A 258 13.23 -22.14 -7.33
CA GLY A 258 14.16 -22.48 -8.40
C GLY A 258 15.38 -21.54 -8.46
N ASN A 259 15.79 -21.17 -9.67
CA ASN A 259 17.03 -20.43 -9.92
C ASN A 259 17.04 -19.00 -9.36
N ARG A 260 15.89 -18.47 -8.90
CA ARG A 260 15.79 -17.14 -8.28
C ARG A 260 16.11 -17.17 -6.78
N VAL A 261 16.11 -18.35 -6.17
CA VAL A 261 16.62 -18.55 -4.81
C VAL A 261 18.14 -18.40 -4.86
N VAL A 262 18.74 -17.68 -3.90
CA VAL A 262 20.18 -17.42 -3.86
C VAL A 262 20.83 -18.26 -2.74
N PRO A 263 21.39 -19.45 -3.03
CA PRO A 263 21.87 -20.38 -2.01
C PRO A 263 22.93 -19.81 -1.08
N ASP A 264 23.82 -18.99 -1.64
CA ASP A 264 24.90 -18.35 -0.89
C ASP A 264 24.42 -17.50 0.28
N ARG A 265 23.17 -17.02 0.26
CA ARG A 265 22.59 -16.20 1.33
C ARG A 265 22.19 -17.01 2.58
N PHE A 266 21.97 -18.32 2.45
CA PHE A 266 21.46 -19.14 3.55
C PHE A 266 22.20 -20.46 3.79
N LYS A 267 22.99 -20.96 2.83
CA LYS A 267 23.82 -22.17 3.01
C LYS A 267 25.03 -21.96 3.91
N TYR A 268 25.41 -20.71 4.16
CA TYR A 268 26.54 -20.34 4.99
C TYR A 268 26.11 -19.40 6.11
N VAL A 269 26.81 -19.47 7.23
CA VAL A 269 26.66 -18.53 8.34
C VAL A 269 27.17 -17.17 7.90
N HIS A 270 26.35 -16.13 8.12
CA HIS A 270 26.72 -14.75 7.92
C HIS A 270 26.87 -14.04 9.26
N LYS A 271 27.94 -13.24 9.40
CA LYS A 271 28.25 -12.51 10.63
C LYS A 271 28.39 -11.02 10.38
N TYR A 272 28.05 -10.25 11.39
CA TYR A 272 28.26 -8.81 11.42
C TYR A 272 29.74 -8.51 11.62
N ILE A 273 30.28 -7.63 10.79
CA ILE A 273 31.61 -7.05 10.95
C ILE A 273 31.40 -5.57 11.29
N PRO A 274 31.76 -5.14 12.52
CA PRO A 274 31.65 -3.74 12.91
C PRO A 274 32.72 -2.89 12.20
N HIS A 275 32.37 -1.63 11.94
CA HIS A 275 33.20 -0.59 11.37
C HIS A 275 33.22 0.64 12.28
N ASP A 276 34.08 1.61 11.95
CA ASP A 276 34.11 2.90 12.61
C ASP A 276 32.74 3.59 12.62
N LYS A 277 32.50 4.39 13.66
CA LYS A 277 31.27 5.17 13.88
C LYS A 277 30.00 4.30 14.05
N GLY A 278 30.15 3.10 14.60
CA GLY A 278 29.01 2.24 14.98
C GLY A 278 28.27 1.61 13.81
N LYS A 279 28.87 1.60 12.62
CA LYS A 279 28.32 0.92 11.43
C LYS A 279 28.72 -0.56 11.43
N ALA A 280 28.00 -1.38 10.68
CA ALA A 280 28.36 -2.77 10.46
C ALA A 280 28.03 -3.19 9.03
N THR A 281 28.70 -4.23 8.55
CA THR A 281 28.34 -4.95 7.32
C THR A 281 28.16 -6.43 7.62
N ILE A 282 27.39 -7.12 6.79
CA ILE A 282 27.21 -8.57 6.88
C ILE A 282 28.19 -9.25 5.93
N HIS A 283 28.93 -10.24 6.41
CA HIS A 283 29.85 -11.05 5.61
C HIS A 283 29.56 -12.53 5.71
N ARG A 284 29.61 -13.20 4.56
CA ARG A 284 29.56 -14.67 4.46
C ARG A 284 30.82 -15.27 5.08
N THR A 285 30.66 -16.27 5.94
CA THR A 285 31.76 -17.09 6.46
C THR A 285 31.90 -18.38 5.66
N ASN A 286 32.96 -19.16 5.92
CA ASN A 286 33.12 -20.50 5.33
C ASN A 286 32.38 -21.59 6.14
N VAL A 287 31.68 -21.23 7.21
CA VAL A 287 30.91 -22.17 8.03
C VAL A 287 29.58 -22.44 7.36
N THR A 288 29.30 -23.70 7.04
CA THR A 288 28.01 -24.13 6.52
C THR A 288 26.93 -24.00 7.58
N LYS A 289 25.75 -23.51 7.18
CA LYS A 289 24.59 -23.40 8.06
C LYS A 289 23.71 -24.65 7.95
N SER A 290 23.03 -25.01 9.02
CA SER A 290 22.02 -26.07 9.00
C SER A 290 20.83 -25.68 8.11
N ASP A 291 20.09 -26.68 7.64
CA ASP A 291 18.79 -26.46 7.03
C ASP A 291 17.85 -25.71 8.01
N PRO A 292 16.84 -24.97 7.49
CA PRO A 292 15.85 -24.32 8.33
C PRO A 292 15.09 -25.35 9.18
N PRO A 293 14.65 -24.97 10.38
CA PRO A 293 13.93 -25.89 11.27
C PRO A 293 12.57 -26.30 10.67
N HIS A 294 11.92 -27.30 11.29
CA HIS A 294 10.55 -27.71 10.97
C HIS A 294 10.33 -28.17 9.52
N ASN A 295 11.39 -28.70 8.88
CA ASN A 295 11.36 -29.19 7.50
C ASN A 295 10.81 -28.13 6.52
N ILE A 296 11.15 -26.87 6.76
CA ILE A 296 10.70 -25.74 5.96
C ILE A 296 11.46 -25.74 4.63
N THR A 297 10.73 -25.66 3.53
CA THR A 297 11.33 -25.46 2.21
C THR A 297 11.68 -24.00 2.03
N ILE A 298 12.89 -23.71 1.52
CA ILE A 298 13.33 -22.36 1.23
C ILE A 298 12.49 -21.78 0.08
N VAL A 299 11.81 -20.68 0.38
CA VAL A 299 11.13 -19.84 -0.60
C VAL A 299 11.68 -18.43 -0.44
N LYS A 300 12.10 -17.81 -1.54
CA LYS A 300 12.50 -16.40 -1.55
C LYS A 300 11.26 -15.54 -1.78
N GLY A 301 11.26 -14.32 -1.28
CA GLY A 301 10.30 -13.28 -1.64
C GLY A 301 10.92 -11.89 -1.53
N SER A 302 10.09 -10.97 -1.07
CA SER A 302 10.39 -9.55 -0.85
C SER A 302 10.34 -9.23 0.64
N ALA A 303 11.06 -8.19 1.04
CA ALA A 303 10.94 -7.61 2.37
C ALA A 303 9.55 -7.01 2.63
N TYR A 304 8.80 -6.67 1.58
CA TYR A 304 7.51 -5.97 1.66
C TYR A 304 6.34 -6.91 1.43
N GLY A 305 5.30 -6.78 2.24
CA GLY A 305 4.11 -7.61 2.13
C GLY A 305 2.90 -7.03 2.86
N ILE A 306 1.80 -7.76 2.72
CA ILE A 306 0.54 -7.48 3.41
C ILE A 306 0.18 -8.72 4.22
N PHE A 307 0.01 -8.53 5.52
CA PHE A 307 -0.05 -9.62 6.48
C PHE A 307 -1.38 -9.55 7.23
N SER A 308 -2.17 -10.62 7.21
CA SER A 308 -3.37 -10.68 8.04
C SER A 308 -3.00 -10.56 9.52
N ARG A 309 -3.86 -9.95 10.35
CA ARG A 309 -3.59 -9.88 11.81
C ARG A 309 -3.39 -11.25 12.44
N SER A 310 -4.09 -12.27 11.95
CA SER A 310 -3.88 -13.66 12.37
C SER A 310 -2.49 -14.18 12.02
N PHE A 311 -1.95 -13.84 10.84
CA PHE A 311 -0.58 -14.18 10.47
C PHE A 311 0.43 -13.46 11.35
N VAL A 312 0.21 -12.16 11.65
CA VAL A 312 1.08 -11.42 12.58
C VAL A 312 1.07 -12.06 13.97
N ARG A 313 -0.09 -12.50 14.48
CA ARG A 313 -0.16 -13.25 15.75
C ARG A 313 0.63 -14.56 15.68
N PHE A 314 0.54 -15.29 14.59
CA PHE A 314 1.32 -16.51 14.35
C PHE A 314 2.83 -16.21 14.34
N VAL A 315 3.27 -15.16 13.65
CA VAL A 315 4.67 -14.72 13.62
C VAL A 315 5.22 -14.48 15.02
N ILE A 316 4.45 -13.83 15.90
CA ILE A 316 4.91 -13.45 17.25
C ILE A 316 4.85 -14.62 18.26
N HIS A 317 3.91 -15.56 18.12
CA HIS A 317 3.63 -16.53 19.19
C HIS A 317 3.84 -18.00 18.81
N ASP A 318 3.91 -18.36 17.52
CA ASP A 318 4.11 -19.76 17.11
C ASP A 318 5.59 -20.12 17.23
N GLU A 319 5.88 -21.21 17.94
CA GLU A 319 7.24 -21.73 18.17
C GLU A 319 8.00 -21.93 16.85
N ARG A 320 7.32 -22.41 15.80
CA ARG A 320 7.98 -22.68 14.51
C ARG A 320 8.37 -21.39 13.79
N ALA A 321 7.56 -20.35 13.94
CA ALA A 321 7.91 -19.02 13.42
C ALA A 321 9.10 -18.43 14.19
N GLN A 322 9.11 -18.56 15.52
CA GLN A 322 10.21 -18.09 16.36
C GLN A 322 11.52 -18.84 16.11
N ASP A 323 11.48 -20.17 15.94
CA ASP A 323 12.65 -20.97 15.60
C ASP A 323 13.23 -20.61 14.23
N LEU A 324 12.35 -20.38 13.24
CA LEU A 324 12.78 -19.90 11.93
C LEU A 324 13.40 -18.50 12.02
N LEU A 325 12.84 -17.63 12.86
CA LEU A 325 13.36 -16.29 13.09
C LEU A 325 14.77 -16.33 13.70
N GLU A 326 14.97 -17.20 14.68
CA GLU A 326 16.29 -17.43 15.28
C GLU A 326 17.29 -17.93 14.22
N TRP A 327 16.88 -18.90 13.41
CA TRP A 327 17.71 -19.40 12.31
C TRP A 327 18.10 -18.27 11.34
N CYS A 328 17.18 -17.35 11.04
CA CYS A 328 17.39 -16.21 10.16
C CYS A 328 18.43 -15.18 10.64
N LYS A 329 18.86 -15.20 11.92
CA LYS A 329 19.87 -14.24 12.43
C LYS A 329 21.22 -14.29 11.72
N GLU A 330 21.55 -15.44 11.14
CA GLU A 330 22.81 -15.68 10.43
C GLU A 330 22.62 -15.84 8.91
N VAL A 331 21.46 -15.43 8.39
CA VAL A 331 21.13 -15.45 6.96
C VAL A 331 21.34 -14.05 6.39
N TYR A 332 21.81 -13.97 5.15
CA TYR A 332 21.94 -12.70 4.43
C TYR A 332 20.60 -12.28 3.80
N SER A 333 20.18 -11.04 4.05
CA SER A 333 18.86 -10.51 3.65
C SER A 333 17.70 -11.42 4.07
N PRO A 334 17.57 -11.78 5.37
CA PRO A 334 16.56 -12.74 5.82
C PRO A 334 15.13 -12.24 5.63
N ASP A 335 14.93 -10.93 5.53
CA ASP A 335 13.67 -10.29 5.16
C ASP A 335 13.15 -10.71 3.77
N GLU A 336 14.04 -11.12 2.86
CA GLU A 336 13.68 -11.70 1.56
C GLU A 336 13.40 -13.21 1.61
N TYR A 337 13.33 -13.83 2.79
CA TYR A 337 13.06 -15.27 2.94
C TYR A 337 12.04 -15.56 4.04
N TYR A 338 12.18 -14.96 5.21
CA TYR A 338 11.39 -15.29 6.41
C TYR A 338 9.88 -15.25 6.14
N TRP A 339 9.40 -14.15 5.57
CA TRP A 339 7.98 -13.98 5.23
C TRP A 339 7.48 -15.03 4.24
N ALA A 340 8.25 -15.24 3.17
CA ALA A 340 7.89 -16.16 2.10
C ALA A 340 7.89 -17.61 2.59
N MET A 341 8.89 -18.00 3.38
CA MET A 341 8.98 -19.34 3.98
C MET A 341 7.78 -19.62 4.88
N LEU A 342 7.38 -18.69 5.74
CA LEU A 342 6.19 -18.89 6.59
C LEU A 342 4.89 -18.94 5.76
N ASN A 343 4.78 -18.13 4.70
CA ASN A 343 3.56 -18.04 3.91
C ASN A 343 3.35 -19.22 2.94
N HIS A 344 4.43 -19.79 2.42
CA HIS A 344 4.41 -20.75 1.30
C HIS A 344 4.79 -22.19 1.72
N ASN A 345 4.81 -22.49 3.01
CA ASN A 345 4.98 -23.84 3.56
C ASN A 345 3.68 -24.29 4.25
N PRO A 346 2.76 -24.97 3.53
CA PRO A 346 1.40 -25.19 4.02
C PRO A 346 1.32 -26.07 5.28
N HIS A 347 2.31 -26.94 5.49
CA HIS A 347 2.40 -27.77 6.69
C HIS A 347 2.61 -26.95 7.98
N LEU A 348 3.03 -25.70 7.88
CA LEU A 348 3.08 -24.78 9.02
C LEU A 348 1.68 -24.36 9.48
N GLY A 349 0.66 -24.45 8.62
CA GLY A 349 -0.69 -23.97 8.96
C GLY A 349 -0.73 -22.48 9.28
N ALA A 350 0.18 -21.69 8.71
CA ALA A 350 0.26 -20.26 8.94
C ALA A 350 -1.05 -19.58 8.44
N PRO A 351 -1.73 -18.74 9.26
CA PRO A 351 -2.98 -18.12 8.85
C PRO A 351 -2.84 -17.26 7.60
N GLY A 352 -3.75 -17.41 6.64
CA GLY A 352 -3.70 -16.70 5.37
C GLY A 352 -2.58 -17.15 4.41
N GLY A 353 -1.87 -18.24 4.74
CA GLY A 353 -0.83 -18.83 3.91
C GLY A 353 -1.33 -19.29 2.54
N TYR A 354 -0.43 -19.35 1.57
CA TYR A 354 -0.73 -19.76 0.21
C TYR A 354 -0.27 -21.21 -0.03
N ALA A 355 -1.21 -22.08 -0.39
CA ALA A 355 -0.95 -23.50 -0.59
C ALA A 355 -0.56 -23.88 -2.03
N GLY A 356 -0.68 -22.94 -2.97
CA GLY A 356 -0.30 -23.17 -4.37
C GLY A 356 1.20 -23.04 -4.61
N PRO A 357 1.66 -23.25 -5.86
CA PRO A 357 3.06 -23.06 -6.23
C PRO A 357 3.48 -21.59 -6.04
N PRO A 358 4.56 -21.29 -5.29
CA PRO A 358 4.92 -19.91 -4.94
C PRO A 358 5.05 -19.00 -6.17
N ASP A 359 5.73 -19.48 -7.22
CA ASP A 359 5.98 -18.74 -8.46
C ASP A 359 4.72 -18.39 -9.27
N LYS A 360 3.56 -18.99 -8.93
CA LYS A 360 2.27 -18.69 -9.58
C LYS A 360 1.42 -17.69 -8.78
N LYS A 361 1.81 -17.33 -7.56
CA LYS A 361 1.07 -16.39 -6.74
C LYS A 361 1.31 -14.97 -7.27
N ARG A 362 0.24 -14.26 -7.67
CA ARG A 362 0.30 -12.81 -7.92
C ARG A 362 0.68 -12.08 -6.64
N TRP A 363 1.50 -11.04 -6.75
CA TRP A 363 1.93 -10.21 -5.62
C TRP A 363 1.63 -8.75 -5.94
N LEU A 364 0.81 -8.10 -5.11
CA LEU A 364 0.33 -6.73 -5.33
C LEU A 364 0.82 -5.75 -4.25
N ALA A 365 1.56 -6.21 -3.24
CA ALA A 365 1.97 -5.34 -2.14
C ALA A 365 2.79 -4.13 -2.61
N ALA A 366 3.79 -4.35 -3.46
CA ALA A 366 4.60 -3.26 -3.98
C ALA A 366 5.19 -3.55 -5.37
N PHE A 367 5.15 -2.56 -6.25
CA PHE A 367 5.91 -2.58 -7.49
C PHE A 367 7.35 -2.06 -7.27
N VAL A 368 8.33 -2.75 -7.83
CA VAL A 368 9.75 -2.35 -7.86
C VAL A 368 10.28 -2.58 -9.28
N ASP A 369 10.85 -1.56 -9.93
CA ASP A 369 11.53 -1.72 -11.22
C ASP A 369 13.01 -2.09 -10.99
N TRP A 370 13.40 -3.26 -11.51
CA TRP A 370 14.74 -3.84 -11.40
C TRP A 370 15.57 -3.77 -12.69
N GLY A 371 15.14 -3.04 -13.72
CA GLY A 371 15.91 -2.93 -14.97
C GLY A 371 15.11 -2.82 -16.26
N GLU A 372 13.79 -2.66 -16.20
CA GLU A 372 12.93 -2.86 -17.38
C GLU A 372 12.63 -1.54 -18.11
N SER A 373 12.34 -0.46 -17.37
CA SER A 373 11.73 0.73 -17.98
C SER A 373 12.03 2.06 -17.29
N CYS A 374 12.98 2.10 -16.36
CA CYS A 374 13.30 3.27 -15.55
C CYS A 374 13.72 4.49 -16.39
N GLN A 375 12.98 5.59 -16.26
CA GLN A 375 13.29 6.93 -16.79
C GLN A 375 13.91 7.85 -15.73
N GLY A 376 14.00 7.39 -14.48
CA GLY A 376 14.78 8.00 -13.41
C GLY A 376 16.24 7.52 -13.40
N LYS A 377 16.70 7.01 -12.25
CA LYS A 377 18.06 6.45 -12.10
C LYS A 377 18.07 5.15 -11.32
N TYR A 378 19.04 4.29 -11.60
CA TYR A 378 19.25 3.08 -10.80
C TYR A 378 20.16 3.34 -9.60
N VAL A 379 19.73 2.85 -8.44
CA VAL A 379 20.55 2.78 -7.23
C VAL A 379 20.52 1.34 -6.72
N ARG A 380 21.67 0.65 -6.81
CA ARG A 380 21.81 -0.78 -6.43
C ARG A 380 20.83 -1.70 -7.18
N GLY A 381 20.61 -1.42 -8.46
CA GLY A 381 19.74 -2.23 -9.32
C GLY A 381 18.24 -1.92 -9.18
N VAL A 382 17.84 -0.98 -8.33
CA VAL A 382 16.44 -0.55 -8.18
C VAL A 382 16.26 0.84 -8.77
N CYS A 383 15.21 1.06 -9.56
CA CYS A 383 14.84 2.37 -10.07
C CYS A 383 14.43 3.32 -8.93
N VAL A 384 15.04 4.49 -8.91
CA VAL A 384 14.52 5.68 -8.24
C VAL A 384 13.73 6.44 -9.30
N PHE A 385 12.41 6.46 -9.15
CA PHE A 385 11.50 7.00 -10.15
C PHE A 385 11.73 8.50 -10.36
N GLY A 386 11.69 8.90 -11.63
CA GLY A 386 11.68 10.28 -12.10
C GLY A 386 10.32 10.70 -12.66
N VAL A 387 10.22 11.93 -13.15
CA VAL A 387 8.98 12.47 -13.73
C VAL A 387 8.52 11.67 -14.95
N GLY A 388 9.46 11.11 -15.71
CA GLY A 388 9.18 10.25 -16.86
C GLY A 388 8.55 8.92 -16.49
N ASP A 389 8.64 8.45 -15.25
CA ASP A 389 8.10 7.15 -14.84
C ASP A 389 6.61 7.21 -14.48
N LEU A 390 6.09 8.39 -14.10
CA LEU A 390 4.77 8.51 -13.44
C LEU A 390 3.63 7.90 -14.25
N HIS A 391 3.61 8.08 -15.57
CA HIS A 391 2.56 7.55 -16.44
C HIS A 391 2.47 6.01 -16.42
N ASN A 392 3.60 5.32 -16.19
CA ASN A 392 3.61 3.86 -16.05
C ASN A 392 3.26 3.41 -14.63
N LEU A 393 3.44 4.28 -13.63
CA LEU A 393 3.16 3.95 -12.23
C LEU A 393 1.68 4.06 -11.87
N VAL A 394 0.98 5.07 -12.40
CA VAL A 394 -0.42 5.34 -12.00
C VAL A 394 -1.42 4.30 -12.49
N GLY A 395 -1.08 3.55 -13.55
CA GLY A 395 -1.90 2.46 -14.11
C GLY A 395 -1.58 1.09 -13.52
N ARG A 396 -0.63 1.01 -12.59
CA ARG A 396 -0.26 -0.23 -11.92
C ARG A 396 -1.37 -0.73 -11.00
N GLU A 397 -1.42 -2.03 -10.79
CA GLU A 397 -2.40 -2.66 -9.91
C GLU A 397 -1.92 -2.78 -8.47
N GLU A 398 -0.60 -2.78 -8.28
CA GLU A 398 0.04 -2.84 -6.97
C GLU A 398 -0.46 -1.71 -6.06
N LEU A 399 -0.33 -1.89 -4.74
CA LEU A 399 -0.81 -0.90 -3.76
C LEU A 399 0.20 0.23 -3.58
N PHE A 400 1.48 -0.10 -3.63
CA PHE A 400 2.60 0.81 -3.42
C PHE A 400 3.62 0.68 -4.56
N VAL A 401 4.42 1.73 -4.75
CA VAL A 401 5.56 1.72 -5.68
C VAL A 401 6.84 2.09 -4.95
N ASN A 402 7.94 1.43 -5.31
CA ASN A 402 9.26 1.62 -4.76
C ASN A 402 10.29 1.90 -5.89
N LYS A 403 10.97 3.05 -5.92
CA LYS A 403 11.02 4.09 -4.87
C LYS A 403 11.16 5.51 -5.40
N PHE A 404 10.80 6.47 -4.54
CA PHE A 404 11.11 7.88 -4.72
C PHE A 404 12.23 8.31 -3.79
N HIS A 405 12.99 9.32 -4.18
CA HIS A 405 13.91 10.03 -3.29
C HIS A 405 13.53 11.51 -3.36
N LEU A 406 13.25 12.13 -2.21
CA LEU A 406 12.80 13.52 -2.12
C LEU A 406 13.69 14.52 -2.87
N THR A 407 15.00 14.23 -2.90
CA THR A 407 16.06 15.09 -3.48
C THR A 407 16.44 14.71 -4.91
N TYR A 408 15.79 13.72 -5.53
CA TYR A 408 16.02 13.35 -6.92
C TYR A 408 14.75 13.57 -7.75
N GLN A 409 14.86 14.42 -8.78
CA GLN A 409 13.73 14.83 -9.61
C GLN A 409 12.47 15.11 -8.78
N GLN A 410 12.53 16.10 -7.89
CA GLN A 410 11.51 16.35 -6.86
C GLN A 410 10.07 16.42 -7.38
N LEU A 411 9.86 16.91 -8.60
CA LEU A 411 8.54 17.00 -9.23
C LEU A 411 7.92 15.63 -9.49
N ALA A 412 8.71 14.55 -9.50
CA ALA A 412 8.19 13.19 -9.61
C ALA A 412 7.32 12.85 -8.40
N LEU A 413 7.85 13.08 -7.18
CA LEU A 413 7.07 12.87 -5.97
C LEU A 413 5.97 13.92 -5.84
N ASP A 414 6.27 15.21 -6.08
CA ASP A 414 5.27 16.29 -5.98
C ASP A 414 4.05 16.06 -6.89
N CYS A 415 4.26 15.63 -8.14
CA CYS A 415 3.17 15.30 -9.05
C CYS A 415 2.47 13.98 -8.70
N MET A 416 3.18 12.99 -8.16
CA MET A 416 2.54 11.78 -7.62
C MET A 416 1.61 12.13 -6.46
N GLU A 417 1.99 13.06 -5.58
CA GLU A 417 1.11 13.51 -4.48
C GLU A 417 -0.10 14.28 -4.99
N GLU A 418 0.08 15.20 -5.95
CA GLU A 418 -1.06 15.93 -6.52
C GLU A 418 -2.06 14.96 -7.15
N TRP A 419 -1.57 14.00 -7.93
CA TRP A 419 -2.41 12.96 -8.51
C TRP A 419 -3.13 12.13 -7.43
N PHE A 420 -2.41 11.67 -6.40
CA PHE A 420 -2.96 10.85 -5.34
C PHE A 420 -3.97 11.60 -4.46
N TYR A 421 -3.69 12.87 -4.16
CA TYR A 421 -4.58 13.77 -3.43
C TYR A 421 -5.90 13.96 -4.18
N ASN A 422 -5.84 14.22 -5.48
CA ASN A 422 -7.04 14.38 -6.31
C ASN A 422 -7.92 13.13 -6.30
N ARG A 423 -7.33 11.93 -6.34
CA ARG A 423 -8.06 10.66 -6.22
C ARG A 423 -8.71 10.48 -4.86
N THR A 424 -8.00 10.85 -3.80
CA THR A 424 -8.49 10.77 -2.42
C THR A 424 -9.64 11.74 -2.15
N PHE A 425 -9.56 12.97 -2.66
CA PHE A 425 -10.55 14.02 -2.40
C PHE A 425 -11.81 13.88 -3.28
N ASN A 426 -11.64 13.54 -4.57
CA ASN A 426 -12.76 13.48 -5.52
C ASN A 426 -13.59 12.20 -5.44
N SER A 427 -13.19 11.23 -4.59
CA SER A 427 -13.88 9.93 -4.42
C SER A 427 -14.19 9.27 -5.76
N GLU A 428 -13.24 9.28 -6.69
CA GLU A 428 -13.42 8.62 -7.99
C GLU A 428 -13.59 7.13 -7.75
N ILE A 429 -14.70 6.56 -8.24
CA ILE A 429 -14.93 5.12 -8.19
C ILE A 429 -13.95 4.48 -9.17
N VAL A 430 -12.94 3.82 -8.63
CA VAL A 430 -11.97 3.06 -9.41
C VAL A 430 -12.50 1.64 -9.57
N ASP A 431 -12.52 1.18 -10.82
CA ASP A 431 -12.82 -0.19 -11.16
C ASP A 431 -11.69 -1.10 -10.69
N LEU A 432 -12.01 -2.09 -9.84
CA LEU A 432 -11.05 -3.05 -9.29
C LEU A 432 -11.10 -4.40 -10.03
N ASP A 433 -11.75 -4.46 -11.21
CA ASP A 433 -11.84 -5.67 -12.06
C ASP A 433 -10.54 -5.90 -12.86
N PHE A 434 -9.44 -6.26 -12.17
CA PHE A 434 -8.12 -6.58 -12.77
C PHE A 434 -7.53 -7.94 -12.34
#